data_AF-A0A0C9W037-F1
#
_entry.id   AF-A0A0C9W037-F1
#
_cell.length_a   1.000
_cell.length_b   1.000
_cell.length_c   1.000
_cell.angle_alpha   90.00
_cell.angle_beta   90.00
_cell.angle_gamma   90.00
#
_symmetry.space_group_name_H-M   'P 1'
#
loop_
_entity.id
_entity.type
_entity.pdbx_description
1 polymer ?
#
loop_
_entity_poly.entity_id
_entity_poly.type
_entity_poly.pdbx_seq_one_letter_code
_entity_poly.pdbx_strand_id
1 'polypeptide(L)'
;SQELGYTARKIESNFSNFSAWHQRSKVFSTVWEGVPEKERRRMKDDEFDLIKQAMYTDPGDQSVWLYHRWLIGSGDDRALLEREIQVIDELRELEPDSKWCLDTLIHYKTLLLRHIDSDEIISECLGMLSRLQELDPFRKERYIELGKIFISIATNI
;
A
#
# COMPACT_ATOMS: atom_id res chain seq x y z
N SER A 1 7.11 -1.55 24.14
CA SER A 1 7.67 -0.20 24.27
C SER A 1 6.57 0.78 24.67
N GLN A 2 6.83 1.73 25.59
CA GLN A 2 5.84 2.76 25.99
C GLN A 2 5.42 3.65 24.81
N GLU A 3 6.35 3.93 23.88
CA GLU A 3 6.11 4.72 22.66
C GLU A 3 5.16 4.03 21.68
N LEU A 4 5.23 2.70 21.55
CA LEU A 4 4.30 1.93 20.73
C LEU A 4 2.87 1.98 21.31
N GLY A 5 2.75 1.93 22.65
CA GLY A 5 1.45 2.09 23.30
C GLY A 5 0.90 3.52 23.16
N TYR A 6 1.76 4.53 23.18
CA TYR A 6 1.35 5.92 22.96
C TYR A 6 0.85 6.16 21.53
N THR A 7 1.63 5.74 20.52
CA THR A 7 1.25 5.90 19.11
C THR A 7 -0.02 5.12 18.76
N ALA A 8 -0.20 3.90 19.30
CA ALA A 8 -1.42 3.12 19.11
C ALA A 8 -2.67 3.88 19.58
N ARG A 9 -2.66 4.41 20.82
CA ARG A 9 -3.79 5.22 21.33
C ARG A 9 -4.07 6.46 20.48
N LYS A 10 -3.03 7.09 19.94
CA LYS A 10 -3.15 8.28 19.08
C LYS A 10 -3.75 7.95 17.71
N ILE A 11 -3.50 6.75 17.20
CA ILE A 11 -4.07 6.23 15.96
C ILE A 11 -5.51 5.80 16.18
N GLU A 12 -5.80 5.02 17.22
CA GLU A 12 -7.15 4.55 17.57
C GLU A 12 -8.12 5.71 17.85
N SER A 13 -7.63 6.83 18.38
CA SER A 13 -8.44 8.03 18.58
C SER A 13 -8.63 8.87 17.32
N ASN A 14 -7.74 8.74 16.33
CA ASN A 14 -7.83 9.44 15.06
C ASN A 14 -6.91 8.78 14.02
N PHE A 15 -7.49 7.99 13.11
CA PHE A 15 -6.73 7.33 12.04
C PHE A 15 -6.04 8.31 11.10
N SER A 16 -6.48 9.57 11.04
CA SER A 16 -5.83 10.62 10.24
C SER A 16 -4.61 11.27 10.89
N ASN A 17 -4.16 10.74 12.03
CA ASN A 17 -3.01 11.28 12.73
C ASN A 17 -1.68 10.89 12.06
N PHE A 18 -1.32 11.60 10.99
CA PHE A 18 -0.07 11.40 10.25
C PHE A 18 1.17 11.32 11.16
N SER A 19 1.26 12.22 12.14
CA SER A 19 2.39 12.26 13.09
C SER A 19 2.49 10.98 13.92
N ALA A 20 1.36 10.37 14.29
CA ALA A 20 1.35 9.12 15.04
C ALA A 20 1.82 7.95 14.17
N TRP A 21 1.33 7.84 12.92
CA TRP A 21 1.81 6.83 11.97
C TRP A 21 3.31 6.95 11.67
N HIS A 22 3.77 8.18 11.42
CA HIS A 22 5.17 8.46 11.14
C HIS A 22 6.07 8.17 12.35
N GLN A 23 5.65 8.55 13.55
CA GLN A 23 6.41 8.22 14.75
C GLN A 23 6.43 6.71 15.00
N ARG A 24 5.30 6.04 14.74
CA ARG A 24 5.19 4.58 14.89
C ARG A 24 6.16 3.84 13.97
N SER A 25 6.28 4.25 12.70
CA SER A 25 7.24 3.63 11.76
C SER A 25 8.68 3.78 12.24
N LYS A 26 9.07 4.95 12.72
CA LYS A 26 10.41 5.20 13.30
C LYS A 26 10.70 4.29 14.49
N VAL A 27 9.75 4.17 15.42
CA VAL A 27 9.92 3.34 16.63
C VAL A 27 10.08 1.87 16.23
N PHE A 28 9.27 1.36 15.29
CA PHE A 28 9.38 -0.01 14.83
C PHE A 28 10.70 -0.29 14.09
N SER A 29 11.20 0.65 13.29
CA SER A 29 12.51 0.49 12.63
C SER A 29 13.62 0.17 13.64
N THR A 30 13.61 0.82 14.82
CA THR A 30 14.57 0.51 15.89
C THR A 30 14.22 -0.77 16.66
N VAL A 31 12.93 -0.99 16.97
CA VAL A 31 12.50 -2.16 17.75
C VAL A 31 12.80 -3.46 17.01
N TRP A 32 12.61 -3.51 15.69
CA TRP A 32 12.77 -4.74 14.93
C TRP A 32 14.22 -5.20 14.79
N GLU A 33 15.23 -4.34 14.92
CA GLU A 33 16.64 -4.71 14.81
C GLU A 33 17.09 -5.72 15.87
N GLY A 34 16.46 -5.70 17.06
CA GLY A 34 16.82 -6.55 18.20
C GLY A 34 15.89 -7.74 18.45
N VAL A 35 14.86 -7.94 17.63
CA VAL A 35 13.79 -8.92 17.89
C VAL A 35 13.96 -10.15 16.99
N PRO A 36 13.79 -11.39 17.53
CA PRO A 36 13.81 -12.61 16.72
C PRO A 36 12.82 -12.55 15.56
N GLU A 37 13.21 -13.11 14.42
CA GLU A 37 12.44 -13.03 13.17
C GLU A 37 10.98 -13.50 13.30
N LYS A 38 10.70 -14.53 14.11
CA LYS A 38 9.34 -15.00 14.36
C LYS A 38 8.48 -13.96 15.07
N GLU A 39 9.04 -13.28 16.07
CA GLU A 39 8.35 -12.24 16.82
C GLU A 39 8.19 -10.97 15.98
N ARG A 40 9.21 -10.62 15.17
CA ARG A 40 9.12 -9.54 14.19
C ARG A 40 7.97 -9.76 13.21
N ARG A 41 7.83 -10.97 12.65
CA ARG A 41 6.72 -11.32 11.76
C ARG A 41 5.36 -11.16 12.45
N ARG A 42 5.21 -11.68 13.67
CA ARG A 42 3.99 -11.50 14.45
C ARG A 42 3.65 -10.02 14.66
N MET A 43 4.63 -9.21 15.08
CA MET A 43 4.43 -7.76 15.26
C MET A 43 4.05 -7.08 13.94
N LYS A 44 4.63 -7.51 12.81
CA LYS A 44 4.29 -6.97 11.50
C LYS A 44 2.87 -7.33 11.06
N ASP A 45 2.43 -8.56 11.32
CA ASP A 45 1.04 -8.98 11.06
C ASP A 45 0.05 -8.19 11.93
N ASP A 46 0.35 -7.97 13.22
CA ASP A 46 -0.47 -7.12 14.10
C ASP A 46 -0.59 -5.68 13.54
N GLU A 47 0.47 -5.14 12.93
CA GLU A 47 0.44 -3.83 12.26
C GLU A 47 -0.40 -3.83 10.97
N PHE A 48 -0.38 -4.92 10.21
CA PHE A 48 -1.25 -5.06 9.04
C PHE A 48 -2.73 -5.09 9.44
N ASP A 49 -3.08 -5.73 10.55
CA ASP A 49 -4.46 -5.73 11.03
C ASP A 49 -4.91 -4.33 11.47
N LEU A 50 -4.05 -3.60 12.19
CA LEU A 50 -4.33 -2.22 12.60
C LEU A 50 -4.52 -1.29 11.40
N ILE A 51 -3.62 -1.34 10.42
CA ILE A 51 -3.69 -0.44 9.27
C ILE A 51 -4.88 -0.79 8.36
N LYS A 52 -5.26 -2.07 8.24
CA LYS A 52 -6.47 -2.48 7.49
C LYS A 52 -7.72 -1.86 8.08
N GLN A 53 -7.86 -1.86 9.41
CA GLN A 53 -9.00 -1.18 10.05
C GLN A 53 -9.05 0.30 9.69
N ALA A 54 -7.91 0.99 9.67
CA ALA A 54 -7.82 2.38 9.25
C ALA A 54 -8.17 2.57 7.77
N MET A 55 -7.65 1.71 6.88
CA MET A 55 -7.92 1.73 5.43
C MET A 55 -9.40 1.59 5.09
N TYR A 56 -10.10 0.67 5.78
CA TYR A 56 -11.53 0.45 5.58
C TYR A 56 -12.40 1.52 6.25
N THR A 57 -11.85 2.30 7.19
CA THR A 57 -12.57 3.39 7.86
C THR A 57 -12.48 4.70 7.07
N ASP A 58 -11.30 5.05 6.58
CA ASP A 58 -11.09 6.23 5.74
C ASP A 58 -10.05 5.93 4.63
N PRO A 59 -10.49 5.38 3.49
CA PRO A 59 -9.62 5.08 2.35
C PRO A 59 -9.10 6.35 1.67
N GLY A 60 -9.64 7.54 1.99
CA GLY A 60 -9.16 8.83 1.48
C GLY A 60 -7.90 9.34 2.19
N ASP A 61 -7.55 8.76 3.34
CA ASP A 61 -6.46 9.23 4.17
C ASP A 61 -5.09 8.77 3.67
N GLN A 62 -4.31 9.70 3.11
CA GLN A 62 -2.96 9.42 2.62
C GLN A 62 -2.03 8.79 3.67
N SER A 63 -2.13 9.17 4.94
CA SER A 63 -1.22 8.70 5.99
C SER A 63 -1.29 7.20 6.18
N VAL A 64 -2.49 6.63 6.02
CA VAL A 64 -2.77 5.21 6.12
C VAL A 64 -2.02 4.44 5.02
N TRP A 65 -2.12 4.90 3.77
CA TRP A 65 -1.46 4.29 2.62
C TRP A 65 0.05 4.41 2.66
N LEU A 66 0.58 5.54 3.14
CA LEU A 66 2.02 5.72 3.32
C LEU A 66 2.57 4.74 4.37
N TYR A 67 1.85 4.54 5.47
CA TYR A 67 2.25 3.58 6.49
C TYR A 67 2.19 2.13 5.96
N HIS A 68 1.12 1.79 5.23
CA HIS A 68 0.99 0.48 4.59
C HIS A 68 2.13 0.20 3.60
N ARG A 69 2.51 1.18 2.77
CA ARG A 69 3.67 1.06 1.87
C ARG A 69 4.98 0.88 2.63
N TRP A 70 5.16 1.58 3.74
CA TRP A 70 6.34 1.38 4.59
C TRP A 70 6.39 -0.04 5.17
N LEU A 71 5.25 -0.62 5.59
CA LEU A 71 5.18 -2.02 6.05
C LEU A 71 5.54 -3.01 4.93
N ILE A 72 5.04 -2.80 3.71
CA ILE A 72 5.39 -3.64 2.54
C ILE A 72 6.89 -3.57 2.21
N GLY A 73 7.49 -2.38 2.30
CA GLY A 73 8.92 -2.17 2.03
C GLY A 73 9.24 -2.30 0.54
N SER A 74 10.29 -3.07 0.21
CA SER A 74 10.79 -3.27 -1.17
C SER A 74 9.94 -4.23 -2.02
N GLY A 75 8.95 -4.90 -1.42
CA GLY A 75 8.10 -5.89 -2.09
C GLY A 75 8.81 -7.21 -2.39
N ASP A 76 9.89 -7.54 -1.67
CA ASP A 76 10.65 -8.78 -1.91
C ASP A 76 9.93 -10.04 -1.35
N ASP A 77 9.03 -9.88 -0.38
CA ASP A 77 8.16 -10.94 0.11
C ASP A 77 6.91 -11.04 -0.79
N ARG A 78 7.00 -11.89 -1.82
CA ARG A 78 5.92 -12.09 -2.79
C ARG A 78 4.61 -12.54 -2.15
N ALA A 79 4.66 -13.45 -1.18
CA ALA A 79 3.45 -13.99 -0.55
C ALA A 79 2.73 -12.92 0.26
N LEU A 80 3.49 -12.08 0.99
CA LEU A 80 2.95 -10.90 1.64
C LEU A 80 2.34 -9.92 0.64
N LEU A 81 3.05 -9.64 -0.46
CA LEU A 81 2.59 -8.71 -1.48
C LEU A 81 1.28 -9.16 -2.14
N GLU A 82 1.17 -10.43 -2.53
CA GLU A 82 -0.05 -11.01 -3.10
C GLU A 82 -1.21 -10.95 -2.09
N ARG A 83 -0.97 -11.29 -0.82
CA ARG A 83 -1.96 -11.20 0.26
C ARG A 83 -2.51 -9.78 0.41
N GLU A 84 -1.64 -8.77 0.46
CA GLU A 84 -2.07 -7.39 0.65
C GLU A 84 -2.66 -6.77 -0.62
N ILE A 85 -2.27 -7.22 -1.82
CA ILE A 85 -2.97 -6.88 -3.07
C ILE A 85 -4.43 -7.35 -2.99
N GLN A 86 -4.68 -8.59 -2.57
CA GLN A 86 -6.04 -9.13 -2.45
C GLN A 86 -6.89 -8.29 -1.49
N VAL A 87 -6.35 -7.92 -0.33
CA VAL A 87 -7.05 -7.07 0.66
C VAL A 87 -7.45 -5.71 0.07
N ILE A 88 -6.59 -5.10 -0.76
CA ILE A 88 -6.88 -3.80 -1.37
C ILE A 88 -7.81 -3.95 -2.59
N ASP A 89 -7.74 -5.07 -3.31
CA ASP A 89 -8.69 -5.38 -4.39
C ASP A 89 -10.12 -5.54 -3.80
N GLU A 90 -10.29 -6.19 -2.65
CA GLU A 90 -11.56 -6.26 -1.92
C GLU A 90 -12.06 -4.86 -1.50
N LEU A 91 -11.16 -4.00 -0.99
CA LEU A 91 -11.52 -2.62 -0.66
C LEU A 91 -11.89 -1.80 -1.91
N ARG A 92 -11.23 -2.02 -3.05
CA ARG A 92 -11.54 -1.36 -4.32
C ARG A 92 -12.95 -1.71 -4.81
N GLU A 93 -13.45 -2.91 -4.55
CA GLU A 93 -14.84 -3.28 -4.90
C GLU A 93 -15.86 -2.43 -4.14
N LEU A 94 -15.55 -2.09 -2.88
CA LEU A 94 -16.40 -1.23 -2.04
C LEU A 94 -16.21 0.26 -2.37
N GLU A 95 -14.98 0.65 -2.69
CA GLU A 95 -14.53 2.03 -2.85
C GLU A 95 -13.83 2.26 -4.21
N PRO A 96 -14.54 2.08 -5.34
CA PRO A 96 -13.94 2.04 -6.69
C PRO A 96 -13.31 3.37 -7.11
N ASP A 97 -13.71 4.47 -6.46
CA ASP A 97 -13.24 5.82 -6.75
C ASP A 97 -12.17 6.32 -5.78
N SER A 98 -11.72 5.46 -4.86
CA SER A 98 -10.57 5.77 -4.00
C SER A 98 -9.29 5.82 -4.83
N LYS A 99 -8.81 7.04 -5.06
CA LYS A 99 -7.54 7.30 -5.75
C LYS A 99 -6.36 6.58 -5.09
N TRP A 100 -6.37 6.48 -3.76
CA TRP A 100 -5.30 5.83 -3.01
C TRP A 100 -5.34 4.31 -3.12
N CYS A 101 -6.53 3.70 -3.16
CA CYS A 101 -6.67 2.27 -3.46
C CYS A 101 -6.05 1.96 -4.83
N LEU A 102 -6.47 2.69 -5.87
CA LEU A 102 -5.98 2.51 -7.24
C LEU A 102 -4.46 2.74 -7.35
N ASP A 103 -3.93 3.87 -6.85
CA ASP A 103 -2.49 4.19 -6.91
C ASP A 103 -1.66 3.14 -6.15
N THR A 104 -2.16 2.63 -5.02
CA THR A 104 -1.46 1.61 -4.23
C THR A 104 -1.49 0.25 -4.92
N LEU A 105 -2.62 -0.17 -5.50
CA LEU A 105 -2.69 -1.40 -6.29
C LEU A 105 -1.76 -1.37 -7.49
N ILE A 106 -1.72 -0.27 -8.25
CA ILE A 106 -0.78 -0.09 -9.36
C ILE A 106 0.65 -0.26 -8.86
N HIS A 107 1.01 0.41 -7.75
CA HIS A 107 2.35 0.29 -7.18
C HIS A 107 2.70 -1.14 -6.78
N TYR A 108 1.80 -1.85 -6.10
CA TYR A 108 2.06 -3.22 -5.64
C TYR A 108 2.07 -4.24 -6.76
N LYS A 109 1.17 -4.11 -7.74
CA LYS A 109 1.21 -4.91 -8.96
C LYS A 109 2.48 -4.65 -9.77
N THR A 110 3.02 -3.42 -9.77
CA THR A 110 4.35 -3.13 -10.34
C THR A 110 5.48 -3.86 -9.59
N LEU A 111 5.41 -3.90 -8.25
CA LEU A 111 6.37 -4.68 -7.46
C LEU A 111 6.23 -6.18 -7.74
N LEU A 112 5.01 -6.67 -7.92
CA LEU A 112 4.72 -8.07 -8.21
C LEU A 112 5.27 -8.49 -9.58
N LEU A 113 5.20 -7.61 -10.58
CA LEU A 113 5.79 -7.83 -11.91
C LEU A 113 7.33 -7.96 -11.90
N ARG A 114 8.01 -7.66 -10.79
CA ARG A 114 9.44 -7.97 -10.63
C ARG A 114 9.69 -9.45 -10.35
N HIS A 115 8.65 -10.20 -9.98
CA HIS A 115 8.70 -11.60 -9.60
C HIS A 115 8.01 -12.52 -10.61
N ILE A 116 7.09 -11.98 -11.42
CA ILE A 116 6.30 -12.73 -12.40
C ILE A 116 6.08 -11.90 -13.67
N ASP A 117 5.99 -12.58 -14.81
CA ASP A 117 5.52 -11.98 -16.06
C ASP A 117 4.01 -12.23 -16.20
N SER A 118 3.21 -11.17 -16.35
CA SER A 118 1.75 -11.28 -16.46
C SER A 118 1.14 -10.10 -17.23
N ASP A 119 0.67 -10.37 -18.44
CA ASP A 119 -0.06 -9.41 -19.27
C ASP A 119 -1.40 -8.99 -18.65
N GLU A 120 -2.02 -9.89 -17.89
CA GLU A 120 -3.25 -9.62 -17.15
C GLU A 120 -3.02 -8.50 -16.12
N ILE A 121 -1.96 -8.60 -15.32
CA ILE A 121 -1.59 -7.56 -14.36
C ILE A 121 -1.27 -6.24 -15.05
N ILE A 122 -0.58 -6.29 -16.19
CA ILE A 122 -0.29 -5.07 -16.98
C ILE A 122 -1.60 -4.42 -17.46
N SER A 123 -2.53 -5.22 -17.99
CA SER A 123 -3.83 -4.76 -18.45
C SER A 123 -4.66 -4.13 -17.33
N GLU A 124 -4.70 -4.77 -16.15
CA GLU A 124 -5.36 -4.23 -14.96
C GLU A 124 -4.77 -2.88 -14.54
N CYS A 125 -3.44 -2.77 -14.49
CA CYS A 125 -2.74 -1.52 -14.17
C CYS A 125 -3.10 -0.40 -15.15
N LEU A 126 -3.15 -0.70 -16.45
CA LEU A 126 -3.57 0.27 -17.47
C LEU A 126 -5.02 0.71 -17.29
N GLY A 127 -5.92 -0.21 -16.95
CA GLY A 127 -7.31 0.10 -16.62
C GLY A 127 -7.44 1.04 -15.43
N MET A 128 -6.73 0.75 -14.33
CA MET A 128 -6.71 1.60 -13.13
C MET A 128 -6.10 2.98 -13.40
N LEU A 129 -5.03 3.05 -14.20
CA LEU A 129 -4.44 4.33 -14.62
C LEU A 129 -5.42 5.16 -15.44
N SER A 130 -6.21 4.53 -16.32
CA SER A 130 -7.26 5.24 -17.06
C SER A 130 -8.33 5.81 -16.11
N ARG A 131 -8.76 5.03 -15.11
CA ARG A 131 -9.72 5.50 -14.12
C ARG A 131 -9.17 6.67 -13.30
N LEU A 132 -7.89 6.64 -12.91
CA LEU A 132 -7.23 7.73 -12.19
C LEU A 132 -7.18 9.04 -13.01
N GLN A 133 -7.08 8.97 -14.34
CA GLN A 133 -7.15 10.18 -15.19
C GLN A 133 -8.51 10.88 -15.11
N GLU A 134 -9.58 10.13 -14.92
CA GLU A 134 -10.94 10.67 -14.78
C GLU A 134 -11.16 11.25 -13.38
N LEU A 135 -10.70 10.52 -12.35
CA LEU A 135 -10.87 10.90 -10.95
C LEU A 135 -9.96 12.07 -10.54
N ASP A 136 -8.76 12.17 -11.12
CA ASP A 136 -7.78 13.20 -10.79
C ASP A 136 -7.22 13.92 -12.03
N PRO A 137 -8.04 14.73 -12.73
CA PRO A 137 -7.66 15.36 -13.99
C PRO A 137 -6.41 16.24 -13.89
N PHE A 138 -6.15 16.85 -12.73
CA PHE A 138 -4.96 17.69 -12.51
C PHE A 138 -3.65 16.89 -12.55
N ARG A 139 -3.70 15.56 -12.35
CA ARG A 139 -2.55 14.66 -12.44
C ARG A 139 -2.62 13.74 -13.66
N LYS A 140 -3.51 14.02 -14.62
CA LYS A 140 -3.73 13.19 -15.81
C LYS A 140 -2.44 12.81 -16.54
N GLU A 141 -1.57 13.80 -16.80
CA GLU A 141 -0.31 13.56 -17.52
C GLU A 141 0.62 12.59 -16.77
N ARG A 142 0.63 12.61 -15.44
CA ARG A 142 1.40 11.65 -14.64
C ARG A 142 0.92 10.22 -14.90
N TYR A 143 -0.39 9.98 -14.95
CA TYR A 143 -0.93 8.64 -15.18
C TYR A 143 -0.70 8.17 -16.62
N ILE A 144 -0.74 9.08 -17.59
CA ILE A 144 -0.39 8.77 -18.99
C ILE A 144 1.07 8.34 -19.09
N GLU A 145 2.00 9.09 -18.48
CA GLU A 145 3.43 8.72 -18.50
C GLU A 145 3.69 7.37 -17.82
N LEU A 146 3.02 7.09 -16.70
CA LEU A 146 3.09 5.77 -16.06
C LEU A 146 2.56 4.66 -16.98
N GLY A 147 1.46 4.91 -17.70
CA GLY A 147 0.89 3.94 -18.64
C GLY A 147 1.84 3.57 -19.78
N LYS A 148 2.65 4.51 -20.27
CA LYS A 148 3.67 4.23 -21.29
C LYS A 148 4.72 3.22 -20.82
N ILE A 149 5.07 3.24 -19.52
CA ILE A 149 6.01 2.28 -18.94
C ILE A 149 5.44 0.87 -19.04
N PHE A 150 4.17 0.68 -18.67
CA PHE A 150 3.49 -0.61 -18.75
C PHE A 150 3.35 -1.14 -20.18
N ILE A 151 3.01 -0.26 -21.13
CA ILE A 151 2.94 -0.64 -22.56
C ILE A 151 4.32 -1.09 -23.04
N SER A 152 5.38 -0.36 -22.69
CA SER A 152 6.75 -0.72 -23.03
C SER A 152 7.13 -2.10 -22.49
N ILE A 153 6.75 -2.42 -21.24
CA ILE A 153 6.99 -3.74 -20.63
C ILE A 153 6.27 -4.83 -21.45
N ALA A 154 4.99 -4.66 -21.78
CA ALA A 154 4.23 -5.65 -22.56
C ALA A 154 4.77 -5.87 -23.99
N THR A 155 5.34 -4.84 -24.62
CA THR A 155 5.84 -4.92 -26.00
C THR A 155 7.27 -5.46 -26.14
N ASN A 156 8.01 -5.59 -25.03
CA ASN A 156 9.39 -6.08 -25.02
C ASN A 156 9.50 -7.59 -24.72
N ILE A 157 8.40 -8.32 -24.84
CA ILE A 157 8.28 -9.79 -24.75
C ILE A 157 7.97 -10.33 -26.16
#